data_AF-A0A016VFT6-F1
#
_entry.id   AF-A0A016VFT6-F1
#
_cell.length_a   1.000
_cell.length_b   1.000
_cell.length_c   1.000
_cell.angle_alpha   90.00
_cell.angle_beta   90.00
_cell.angle_gamma   90.00
#
_symmetry.space_group_name_H-M   'P 1'
#
loop_
_entity.id
_entity.type
_entity.pdbx_description
1 polymer ?
#
loop_
_entity_poly.entity_id
_entity_poly.type
_entity_poly.pdbx_seq_one_letter_code
_entity_poly.pdbx_strand_id
1 'polypeptide(L)'
;MSRPSRNTGPALPPSAMLILTLTDFAILVARESIVAEGEKTYKEKRKEHLQKIADEMGLSLKQARKRERRRLNGQRTTISKRAKFPPCARCTQPAGQGCAHSFCKKCCRWTCKQKAWDCKAHRQKFSSIISESAIKEDCTIQESVPN
;
A
#
# COMPACT_ATOMS: atom_id res chain seq x y z
N MET A 1 8.70 83.55 -46.39
CA MET A 1 8.23 83.14 -45.05
C MET A 1 6.86 82.50 -45.19
N SER A 2 6.67 81.25 -44.77
CA SER A 2 5.34 80.71 -44.41
C SER A 2 5.53 79.43 -43.61
N ARG A 3 5.14 79.47 -42.34
CA ARG A 3 5.17 78.33 -41.40
C ARG A 3 3.99 77.39 -41.73
N PRO A 4 4.15 76.06 -41.70
CA PRO A 4 2.99 75.19 -41.59
C PRO A 4 2.40 75.29 -40.18
N SER A 5 1.11 75.58 -40.18
CA SER A 5 0.20 75.74 -39.05
C SER A 5 0.23 74.52 -38.12
N ARG A 6 0.20 74.75 -36.80
CA ARG A 6 -0.04 73.70 -35.81
C ARG A 6 -1.46 73.19 -36.00
N ASN A 7 -1.59 72.01 -36.59
CA ASN A 7 -2.85 71.32 -36.74
C ASN A 7 -3.23 70.73 -35.39
N THR A 8 -4.03 71.46 -34.60
CA THR A 8 -4.71 70.93 -33.42
C THR A 8 -5.79 69.99 -33.93
N GLY A 9 -5.51 68.69 -33.88
CA GLY A 9 -6.48 67.65 -34.23
C GLY A 9 -7.77 67.80 -33.41
N PRO A 10 -8.92 67.33 -33.95
CA PRO A 10 -10.20 67.52 -33.32
C PRO A 10 -10.22 66.85 -31.93
N ALA A 11 -10.48 67.66 -30.90
CA ALA A 11 -10.78 67.16 -29.57
C ALA A 11 -12.05 66.30 -29.65
N LEU A 12 -11.89 65.00 -29.45
CA LEU A 12 -13.00 64.05 -29.46
C LEU A 12 -14.02 64.43 -28.38
N PRO A 13 -15.34 64.31 -28.65
CA PRO A 13 -16.36 64.62 -27.67
C PRO A 13 -16.23 63.68 -26.46
N PRO A 14 -16.52 64.17 -25.24
CA PRO A 14 -16.33 63.41 -24.00
C PRO A 14 -17.11 62.08 -23.98
N SER A 15 -18.21 61.99 -24.73
CA SER A 15 -18.99 60.77 -24.94
C SER A 15 -18.24 59.68 -25.72
N ALA A 16 -17.37 60.05 -26.67
CA ALA A 16 -16.57 59.07 -27.41
C ALA A 16 -15.40 58.52 -26.57
N MET A 17 -14.83 59.34 -25.68
CA MET A 17 -13.83 58.90 -24.70
C MET A 17 -14.42 57.88 -23.71
N LEU A 18 -15.67 58.07 -23.27
CA LEU A 18 -16.38 57.12 -22.42
C LEU A 18 -16.65 55.77 -23.09
N ILE A 19 -16.96 55.76 -24.40
CA ILE A 19 -17.20 54.52 -25.13
C ILE A 19 -15.89 53.72 -25.26
N LEU A 20 -14.77 54.38 -25.58
CA LEU A 20 -13.47 53.72 -25.70
C LEU A 20 -13.01 53.09 -24.37
N THR A 21 -13.16 53.78 -23.24
CA THR A 21 -12.79 53.23 -21.93
C THR A 21 -13.68 52.08 -21.49
N LEU A 22 -14.98 52.11 -21.83
CA LEU A 22 -15.91 51.01 -21.56
C LEU A 22 -15.59 49.77 -22.41
N THR A 23 -15.23 49.95 -23.68
CA THR A 23 -14.79 48.83 -24.54
C THR A 23 -13.45 48.27 -24.11
N ASP A 24 -12.50 49.12 -23.69
CA ASP A 24 -11.20 48.68 -23.21
C ASP A 24 -11.31 47.91 -21.88
N PHE A 25 -12.19 48.35 -20.98
CA PHE A 25 -12.50 47.64 -19.75
C PHE A 25 -13.16 46.28 -20.02
N ALA A 26 -14.11 46.21 -20.96
CA ALA A 26 -14.73 44.94 -21.36
C ALA A 26 -13.71 43.98 -22.02
N ILE A 27 -12.79 44.49 -22.82
CA ILE A 27 -11.71 43.70 -23.44
C ILE A 27 -10.71 43.21 -22.37
N LEU A 28 -10.38 44.02 -21.36
CA LEU A 28 -9.54 43.61 -20.23
C LEU A 28 -10.22 42.51 -19.40
N VAL A 29 -11.49 42.67 -19.04
CA VAL A 29 -12.28 41.65 -18.31
C VAL A 29 -12.41 40.35 -19.13
N ALA A 30 -12.62 40.46 -20.45
CA ALA A 30 -12.64 39.31 -21.34
C ALA A 30 -11.26 38.62 -21.42
N ARG A 31 -10.16 39.37 -21.48
CA ARG A 31 -8.80 38.81 -21.47
C ARG A 31 -8.46 38.14 -20.14
N GLU A 32 -8.85 38.72 -19.01
CA GLU A 32 -8.65 38.13 -17.68
C GLU A 32 -9.46 36.85 -17.49
N SER A 33 -10.69 36.80 -18.02
CA SER A 33 -11.52 35.58 -17.98
C SER A 33 -11.01 34.47 -18.91
N ILE A 34 -10.39 34.80 -20.05
CA ILE A 34 -9.79 33.79 -20.94
C ILE A 34 -8.46 33.24 -20.35
N VAL A 35 -7.69 34.05 -19.64
CA VAL A 35 -6.46 33.56 -18.94
C VAL A 35 -6.80 32.67 -17.74
N ALA A 36 -7.98 32.81 -17.14
CA ALA A 36 -8.47 31.90 -16.09
C ALA A 36 -8.81 30.49 -16.61
N GLU A 37 -9.01 30.32 -17.92
CA GLU A 37 -9.35 29.03 -18.57
C GLU A 37 -8.10 28.27 -19.09
N GLY A 38 -6.93 28.89 -19.13
CA GLY A 38 -5.72 28.36 -19.78
C GLY A 38 -4.64 27.93 -18.80
N GLU A 39 -4.43 26.61 -18.66
CA GLU A 39 -3.37 25.98 -17.87
C GLU A 39 -3.44 26.15 -16.34
N LYS A 40 -4.26 25.31 -15.71
CA LYS A 40 -4.13 24.98 -14.29
C LYS A 40 -2.68 24.61 -13.98
N THR A 41 -2.06 25.36 -13.07
CA THR A 41 -0.69 25.10 -12.64
C THR A 41 -0.56 23.67 -12.13
N TYR A 42 0.63 23.06 -12.20
CA TYR A 42 0.87 21.70 -11.69
C TYR A 42 0.35 21.50 -10.24
N LYS A 43 0.43 22.54 -9.41
CA LYS A 43 -0.07 22.54 -8.03
C LYS A 43 -1.60 22.40 -7.95
N GLU A 44 -2.30 23.03 -8.88
CA GLU A 44 -3.76 23.05 -8.95
C GLU A 44 -4.30 21.72 -9.50
N LYS A 45 -3.71 21.20 -10.57
CA LYS A 45 -3.99 19.84 -11.09
C LYS A 45 -3.80 18.77 -10.00
N ARG A 46 -2.76 18.91 -9.16
CA ARG A 46 -2.50 18.01 -8.03
C ARG A 46 -3.54 18.14 -6.92
N LYS A 47 -4.04 19.34 -6.65
CA LYS A 47 -5.10 19.60 -5.65
C LYS A 47 -6.41 18.97 -6.12
N GLU A 48 -6.78 19.17 -7.38
CA GLU A 48 -7.97 18.58 -7.99
C GLU A 48 -7.94 17.06 -8.00
N HIS A 49 -6.80 16.46 -8.37
CA HIS A 49 -6.62 15.02 -8.31
C HIS A 49 -6.83 14.46 -6.90
N LEU A 50 -6.28 15.13 -5.88
CA LEU A 50 -6.47 14.73 -4.48
C LEU A 50 -7.91 14.95 -3.98
N GLN A 51 -8.59 15.97 -4.48
CA GLN A 51 -10.00 16.25 -4.18
C GLN A 51 -10.88 15.17 -4.78
N LYS A 52 -10.70 14.84 -6.06
CA LYS A 52 -11.41 13.74 -6.74
C LYS A 52 -11.27 12.41 -5.99
N ILE A 53 -10.06 12.07 -5.55
CA ILE A 53 -9.80 10.86 -4.74
C ILE A 53 -10.53 10.91 -3.38
N ALA A 54 -10.61 12.09 -2.76
CA ALA A 54 -11.30 12.27 -1.49
C ALA A 54 -12.81 12.07 -1.66
N ASP A 55 -13.39 12.65 -2.71
CA ASP A 55 -14.82 12.60 -3.01
C ASP A 55 -15.25 11.19 -3.43
N GLU A 56 -14.49 10.52 -4.30
CA GLU A 56 -14.76 9.13 -4.74
C GLU A 56 -14.69 8.12 -3.59
N MET A 57 -13.78 8.32 -2.63
CA MET A 57 -13.63 7.41 -1.48
C MET A 57 -14.45 7.83 -0.26
N GLY A 58 -15.14 8.98 -0.29
CA GLY A 58 -15.81 9.55 0.89
C GLY A 58 -14.86 9.83 2.06
N LEU A 59 -13.61 10.20 1.78
CA LEU A 59 -12.56 10.41 2.78
C LEU A 59 -12.23 11.89 2.93
N SER A 60 -11.75 12.30 4.10
CA SER A 60 -11.22 13.66 4.25
C SER A 60 -9.99 13.87 3.36
N LEU A 61 -9.78 15.11 2.91
CA LEU A 61 -8.63 15.49 2.09
C LEU A 61 -7.28 15.12 2.72
N LYS A 62 -7.20 15.18 4.05
CA LYS A 62 -6.02 14.79 4.84
C LYS A 62 -5.77 13.28 4.76
N GLN A 63 -6.82 12.48 4.78
CA GLN A 63 -6.74 11.02 4.62
C GLN A 63 -6.37 10.64 3.19
N ALA A 64 -6.98 11.27 2.17
CA ALA A 64 -6.65 11.06 0.77
C ALA A 64 -5.16 11.35 0.47
N ARG A 65 -4.64 12.49 0.94
CA ARG A 65 -3.20 12.84 0.85
C ARG A 65 -2.29 11.81 1.52
N LYS A 66 -2.67 11.31 2.70
CA LYS A 66 -1.90 10.31 3.44
C LYS A 66 -1.91 8.96 2.72
N ARG A 67 -3.05 8.56 2.16
CA ARG A 67 -3.24 7.31 1.44
C ARG A 67 -2.48 7.32 0.11
N GLU A 68 -2.53 8.44 -0.62
CA GLU A 68 -1.76 8.64 -1.86
C GLU A 68 -0.25 8.67 -1.60
N ARG A 69 0.21 9.34 -0.53
CA ARG A 69 1.62 9.28 -0.09
C ARG A 69 2.04 7.84 0.23
N ARG A 70 1.17 7.07 0.90
CA ARG A 70 1.44 5.65 1.21
C ARG A 70 1.35 4.74 -0.01
N ARG A 71 0.56 5.09 -1.03
CA ARG A 71 0.55 4.40 -2.32
C ARG A 71 1.91 4.57 -3.02
N LEU A 72 2.39 5.81 -3.12
CA LEU A 72 3.69 6.14 -3.73
C LEU A 72 4.89 5.57 -2.95
N ASN A 73 4.86 5.61 -1.61
CA ASN A 73 5.97 5.12 -0.78
C ASN A 73 5.87 3.61 -0.41
N GLY A 74 4.66 3.05 -0.42
CA GLY A 74 4.34 1.73 0.16
C GLY A 74 4.14 0.61 -0.87
N GLN A 75 4.22 0.90 -2.17
CA GLN A 75 4.21 -0.15 -3.20
C GLN A 75 5.44 -1.07 -3.12
N ARG A 76 6.47 -0.72 -2.34
CA ARG A 76 7.66 -1.56 -2.10
C ARG A 76 7.43 -2.68 -1.07
N THR A 77 6.38 -2.66 -0.24
CA THR A 77 6.27 -3.59 0.92
C THR A 77 5.03 -4.50 0.91
N THR A 78 4.01 -4.23 0.08
CA THR A 78 2.81 -5.09 -0.02
C THR A 78 3.00 -6.31 -0.91
N ILE A 79 4.12 -6.39 -1.64
CA ILE A 79 4.52 -7.55 -2.47
C ILE A 79 5.63 -8.34 -1.76
N SER A 80 5.56 -8.52 -0.43
CA SER A 80 6.21 -9.70 0.13
C SER A 80 5.35 -10.88 -0.29
N LYS A 81 5.83 -11.68 -1.25
CA LYS A 81 5.16 -12.92 -1.65
C LYS A 81 4.95 -13.74 -0.38
N ARG A 82 3.72 -13.85 0.12
CA ARG A 82 3.42 -14.73 1.26
C ARG A 82 3.87 -16.13 0.87
N ALA A 83 4.93 -16.62 1.51
CA ALA A 83 5.38 -17.98 1.32
C ALA A 83 4.21 -18.91 1.67
N LYS A 84 3.78 -19.73 0.70
CA LYS A 84 2.78 -20.76 0.94
C LYS A 84 3.46 -21.88 1.72
N PHE A 85 3.16 -21.98 3.01
CA PHE A 85 3.64 -23.09 3.82
C PHE A 85 2.83 -24.36 3.49
N PRO A 86 3.47 -25.54 3.41
CA PRO A 86 2.74 -26.80 3.25
C PRO A 86 1.81 -27.05 4.45
N PRO A 87 0.68 -27.74 4.28
CA PRO A 87 -0.22 -28.05 5.37
C PRO A 87 0.36 -29.10 6.31
N CYS A 88 0.01 -29.02 7.59
CA CYS A 88 0.39 -29.97 8.62
C CYS A 88 -0.30 -31.32 8.37
N ALA A 89 0.47 -32.41 8.37
CA ALA A 89 -0.06 -33.77 8.12
C ALA A 89 -1.11 -34.24 9.15
N ARG A 90 -1.22 -33.60 10.32
CA ARG A 90 -2.20 -33.97 11.37
C ARG A 90 -3.38 -33.01 11.51
N CYS A 91 -3.17 -31.71 11.35
CA CYS A 91 -4.19 -30.71 11.67
C CYS A 91 -4.41 -29.65 10.60
N THR A 92 -3.83 -29.85 9.40
CA THR A 92 -3.94 -28.98 8.21
C THR A 92 -3.49 -27.52 8.36
N GLN A 93 -3.14 -27.09 9.57
CA GLN A 93 -2.50 -25.81 9.85
C GLN A 93 -1.15 -25.69 9.14
N PRO A 94 -0.63 -24.48 8.88
CA PRO A 94 0.69 -24.30 8.26
C PRO A 94 1.78 -25.10 8.99
N ALA A 95 2.47 -25.97 8.25
CA ALA A 95 3.61 -26.71 8.76
C ALA A 95 4.79 -25.75 9.01
N GLY A 96 5.59 -26.08 10.03
CA GLY A 96 6.80 -25.32 10.30
C GLY A 96 7.81 -25.47 9.16
N GLN A 97 8.38 -24.36 8.72
CA GLN A 97 9.41 -24.36 7.69
C GLN A 97 10.59 -25.24 8.12
N GLY A 98 10.93 -26.24 7.30
CA GLY A 98 12.05 -27.15 7.56
C GLY A 98 11.75 -28.32 8.50
N CYS A 99 10.49 -28.53 8.92
CA CYS A 99 10.13 -29.73 9.68
C CYS A 99 10.23 -30.98 8.79
N ALA A 100 11.02 -31.98 9.20
CA ALA A 100 11.23 -33.22 8.45
C ALA A 100 9.92 -34.03 8.23
N HIS A 101 8.93 -33.86 9.10
CA HIS A 101 7.65 -34.58 9.04
C HIS A 101 6.46 -33.68 8.67
N SER A 102 6.71 -32.47 8.15
CA SER A 102 5.66 -31.53 7.73
C SER A 102 4.57 -31.33 8.79
N PHE A 103 4.96 -31.22 10.08
CA PHE A 103 4.04 -30.93 11.16
C PHE A 103 4.09 -29.44 11.54
N CYS A 104 3.00 -28.92 12.10
CA CYS A 104 3.03 -27.65 12.82
C CYS A 104 3.73 -27.82 14.18
N LYS A 105 4.15 -26.72 14.81
CA LYS A 105 4.87 -26.75 16.11
C LYS A 105 4.18 -27.59 17.19
N LYS A 106 2.84 -27.49 17.31
CA LYS A 106 2.07 -28.23 18.33
C LYS A 106 2.05 -29.73 18.03
N CYS A 107 1.71 -30.12 16.80
CA CYS A 107 1.66 -31.51 16.38
C CYS A 107 3.05 -32.15 16.36
N CYS A 108 4.09 -31.39 16.01
CA CYS A 108 5.47 -31.84 16.05
C CYS A 108 5.90 -32.13 17.48
N ARG A 109 5.64 -31.24 18.44
CA ARG A 109 5.98 -31.47 19.86
C ARG A 109 5.33 -32.74 20.40
N TRP A 110 4.04 -32.95 20.12
CA TRP A 110 3.35 -34.16 20.56
C TRP A 110 3.94 -35.42 19.91
N THR A 111 4.14 -35.43 18.59
CA THR A 111 4.61 -36.62 17.87
C THR A 111 6.05 -36.96 18.25
N CYS A 112 6.91 -35.94 18.31
CA CYS A 112 8.28 -36.08 18.77
C CYS A 112 8.36 -36.56 20.23
N LYS A 113 7.41 -36.18 21.10
CA LYS A 113 7.32 -36.72 22.46
C LYS A 113 6.93 -38.21 22.47
N GLN A 114 5.96 -38.61 21.65
CA GLN A 114 5.48 -40.01 21.61
C GLN A 114 6.51 -40.97 21.02
N LYS A 115 7.20 -40.55 19.96
CA LYS A 115 8.19 -41.38 19.25
C LYS A 115 9.63 -41.09 19.68
N ALA A 116 9.81 -40.22 20.67
CA ALA A 116 11.09 -39.71 21.15
C ALA A 116 12.04 -39.22 20.03
N TRP A 117 11.49 -38.56 19.01
CA TRP A 117 12.25 -38.03 17.88
C TRP A 117 12.70 -36.59 18.09
N ASP A 118 13.90 -36.27 17.64
CA ASP A 118 14.40 -34.90 17.64
C ASP A 118 13.92 -34.14 16.39
N CYS A 119 13.56 -32.86 16.54
CA CYS A 119 13.18 -32.01 15.42
C CYS A 119 14.02 -30.72 15.41
N LYS A 120 14.90 -30.58 14.40
CA LYS A 120 15.78 -29.42 14.23
C LYS A 120 14.99 -28.12 13.98
N ALA A 121 13.97 -28.15 13.13
CA ALA A 121 13.19 -26.96 12.78
C ALA A 121 12.38 -26.37 13.94
N HIS A 122 11.83 -27.23 14.80
CA HIS A 122 11.09 -26.80 15.99
C HIS A 122 11.93 -26.82 17.27
N ARG A 123 13.24 -27.08 17.16
CA ARG A 123 14.20 -27.22 18.26
C ARG A 123 13.69 -28.13 19.38
N GLN A 124 13.03 -29.23 19.02
CA GLN A 124 12.59 -30.25 19.96
C GLN A 124 13.70 -31.27 20.14
N LYS A 125 14.03 -31.59 21.39
CA LYS A 125 15.00 -32.61 21.78
C LYS A 125 14.32 -33.56 22.76
N PHE A 126 14.18 -34.82 22.39
CA PHE A 126 13.59 -35.90 23.18
C PHE A 126 14.54 -37.10 23.31
N SER A 127 15.69 -37.10 22.62
CA SER A 127 16.76 -38.11 22.74
C SER A 127 17.23 -38.36 24.19
N SER A 128 17.15 -37.37 25.08
CA SER A 128 17.51 -37.50 26.50
C SER A 128 16.44 -38.15 27.37
N ILE A 129 15.25 -38.47 26.84
CA ILE A 129 14.12 -39.06 27.59
C ILE A 129 14.01 -40.59 27.35
N ILE A 130 14.64 -41.09 26.27
CA ILE A 130 14.67 -42.54 25.97
C ILE A 130 15.47 -43.31 27.02
N SER A 131 16.48 -42.68 27.63
CA SER A 131 17.34 -43.31 28.65
C SER A 131 16.60 -43.79 29.90
N GLU A 132 15.41 -43.28 30.20
CA GLU A 132 14.63 -43.68 31.39
C GLU A 132 13.46 -44.61 31.07
N SER A 133 12.97 -44.64 29.83
CA SER A 133 11.76 -45.39 29.44
C SER A 133 12.05 -46.72 28.73
N ALA A 134 13.23 -46.87 28.13
CA ALA A 134 13.65 -48.13 27.48
C ALA A 134 13.96 -49.28 28.46
N ILE A 135 13.95 -49.04 29.78
CA ILE A 135 14.22 -50.08 30.80
C ILE A 135 12.94 -50.84 31.21
N LYS A 136 11.74 -50.40 30.78
CA LYS A 136 10.47 -50.95 31.30
C LYS A 136 9.68 -51.88 30.39
N GLU A 137 10.11 -52.13 29.14
CA GLU A 137 9.34 -52.99 28.22
C GLU A 137 10.08 -54.23 27.71
N ASP A 138 11.12 -54.68 28.42
CA ASP A 138 11.76 -55.98 28.17
C ASP A 138 11.71 -56.87 29.43
N CYS A 139 10.52 -57.19 29.92
CA CYS A 139 10.31 -58.38 30.76
C CYS A 139 8.84 -58.79 30.81
N THR A 140 8.34 -59.44 29.76
CA THR A 140 7.23 -60.39 29.92
C THR A 140 7.51 -61.59 29.01
N ILE A 141 8.16 -62.58 29.61
CA ILE A 141 8.27 -63.96 29.13
C ILE A 141 6.87 -64.58 29.16
N GLN A 142 6.43 -65.20 28.06
CA GLN A 142 5.63 -66.44 28.04
C GLN A 142 5.99 -67.17 26.73
N GLU A 143 6.87 -68.18 26.79
CA GLU A 143 6.56 -69.63 26.95
C GLU A 143 5.74 -70.23 25.81
N SER A 144 6.48 -70.89 24.91
CA SER A 144 6.24 -72.21 24.28
C SER A 144 4.85 -72.60 23.75
N VAL A 145 4.79 -72.83 22.43
CA VAL A 145 4.03 -73.96 21.84
C VAL A 145 4.92 -74.59 20.75
N PRO A 146 5.16 -75.92 20.80
CA PRO A 146 4.83 -76.69 19.61
C PRO A 146 4.14 -78.04 19.93
N ASN A 147 3.09 -78.30 19.13
CA ASN A 147 2.39 -79.55 18.82
C ASN A 147 1.90 -80.46 19.95
#